data_AF-A0A0R3S439-F1
#
_entry.id   AF-A0A0R3S439-F1
#
_cell.length_a   1.000
_cell.length_b   1.000
_cell.length_c   1.000
_cell.angle_alpha   90.00
_cell.angle_beta   90.00
_cell.angle_gamma   90.00
#
_symmetry.space_group_name_H-M   'P 1'
#
loop_
_entity.id
_entity.type
_entity.pdbx_description
1 polymer ?
#
loop_
_entity_poly.entity_id
_entity_poly.type
_entity_poly.pdbx_seq_one_letter_code
_entity_poly.pdbx_strand_id
1 'polypeptide(L)'
;MKNRGYRCKNGTEPSITFYYDNETEQCLPFLYEGCGGNENRFSNVETCRISCIPQDYGWCAMKGKAYEDNESSTVICSGQGSEPCPEKYICRHLAFFGICCPEKTEVMFARNFNPSCAKGKLVKLDNAGFSVALLGKSCSDKFCPKNSECFQQEIFAYCCH
;
A
#
# COMPACT_ATOMS: atom_id res chain seq x y z
N MET A 1 2.60 -8.24 -10.75
CA MET A 1 3.96 -7.85 -10.29
C MET A 1 4.49 -6.71 -11.16
N LYS A 2 5.32 -5.82 -10.61
CA LYS A 2 5.99 -4.76 -11.40
C LYS A 2 6.97 -5.33 -12.43
N ASN A 3 7.20 -4.59 -13.51
CA ASN A 3 8.24 -4.88 -14.48
C ASN A 3 8.91 -3.56 -14.91
N ARG A 4 10.21 -3.42 -14.63
CA ARG A 4 10.98 -2.20 -14.92
C ARG A 4 11.21 -1.96 -16.41
N GLY A 5 11.00 -2.98 -17.24
CA GLY A 5 11.36 -2.90 -18.65
C GLY A 5 12.86 -2.71 -18.82
N TYR A 6 13.25 -2.00 -19.87
CA TYR A 6 14.63 -1.67 -20.19
C TYR A 6 14.73 -0.27 -20.80
N ARG A 7 15.95 0.28 -20.85
CA ARG A 7 16.21 1.60 -21.43
C ARG A 7 15.96 1.61 -22.92
N CYS A 8 15.13 2.54 -23.38
CA CYS A 8 14.86 2.69 -24.80
C CYS A 8 16.10 3.10 -25.60
N LYS A 9 16.28 2.51 -26.78
CA LYS A 9 17.29 2.96 -27.75
C LYS A 9 16.93 4.32 -28.37
N ASN A 10 15.65 4.67 -28.38
CA ASN A 10 15.11 5.86 -29.05
C ASN A 10 14.94 7.08 -28.11
N GLY A 11 15.54 7.05 -26.91
CA GLY A 11 15.60 8.23 -26.04
C GLY A 11 14.38 8.50 -25.15
N THR A 12 13.42 7.57 -25.00
CA THR A 12 12.41 7.72 -23.94
C THR A 12 13.10 7.62 -22.58
N GLU A 13 12.98 8.67 -21.79
CA GLU A 13 13.61 8.76 -20.48
C GLU A 13 12.91 7.87 -19.44
N PRO A 14 13.67 7.31 -18.47
CA PRO A 14 13.09 6.65 -17.30
C PRO A 14 12.15 7.58 -16.53
N SER A 15 11.06 7.04 -16.02
CA SER A 15 10.06 7.81 -15.28
C SER A 15 9.47 7.01 -14.12
N ILE A 16 8.95 7.73 -13.14
CA ILE A 16 8.22 7.11 -12.02
C ILE A 16 6.83 6.75 -12.51
N THR A 17 6.48 5.48 -12.35
CA THR A 17 5.16 4.92 -12.67
C THR A 17 4.66 4.10 -11.48
N PHE A 18 3.39 3.75 -11.47
CA PHE A 18 2.77 3.02 -10.37
C PHE A 18 2.44 1.59 -10.80
N TYR A 19 2.47 0.65 -9.87
CA TYR A 19 2.00 -0.72 -10.09
C TYR A 19 1.14 -1.17 -8.91
N TYR A 20 0.23 -2.10 -9.17
CA TYR A 20 -0.51 -2.76 -8.10
C TYR A 20 0.35 -3.84 -7.45
N ASP A 21 0.63 -3.68 -6.16
CA ASP A 21 1.31 -4.64 -5.32
C ASP A 21 0.29 -5.56 -4.66
N ASN A 22 0.21 -6.79 -5.19
CA ASN A 22 -0.80 -7.77 -4.78
C ASN A 22 -0.65 -8.25 -3.33
N GLU A 23 0.47 -8.03 -2.67
CA GLU A 23 0.68 -8.46 -1.27
C GLU A 23 0.13 -7.43 -0.30
N THR A 24 0.44 -6.15 -0.54
CA THR A 24 0.01 -5.03 0.31
C THR A 24 -1.32 -4.41 -0.13
N GLU A 25 -1.79 -4.80 -1.31
CA GLU A 25 -2.99 -4.25 -1.97
C GLU A 25 -2.88 -2.74 -2.16
N GLN A 26 -1.65 -2.26 -2.37
CA GLN A 26 -1.35 -0.85 -2.59
C GLN A 26 -0.87 -0.60 -4.01
N CYS A 27 -1.14 0.60 -4.50
CA CYS A 27 -0.53 1.14 -5.71
C CYS A 27 0.78 1.84 -5.35
N LEU A 28 1.91 1.23 -5.69
CA LEU A 28 3.23 1.67 -5.27
C LEU A 28 4.04 2.20 -6.46
N PRO A 29 4.80 3.28 -6.30
CA PRO A 29 5.67 3.84 -7.33
C PRO A 29 6.92 2.98 -7.53
N PHE A 30 7.43 2.97 -8.76
CA PHE A 30 8.71 2.39 -9.13
C PHE A 30 9.28 3.08 -10.37
N LEU A 31 10.60 3.02 -10.54
CA LEU A 31 11.27 3.50 -11.74
C LEU A 31 11.03 2.52 -12.90
N TYR A 32 10.35 2.99 -13.93
CA TYR A 32 10.23 2.32 -15.23
C TYR A 32 11.32 2.87 -16.17
N GLU A 33 12.06 1.99 -16.83
CA GLU A 33 13.23 2.35 -17.65
C GLU A 33 12.84 2.90 -19.05
N GLY A 34 11.55 2.97 -19.37
CA GLY A 34 11.03 3.65 -20.56
C GLY A 34 10.50 2.71 -21.64
N CYS A 35 11.04 1.49 -21.79
CA CYS A 35 10.62 0.52 -22.81
C CYS A 35 10.24 -0.86 -22.26
N GLY A 36 9.30 -1.53 -22.94
CA GLY A 36 8.83 -2.87 -22.58
C GLY A 36 7.92 -2.89 -21.34
N GLY A 37 8.17 -3.82 -20.43
CA GLY A 37 7.38 -3.99 -19.22
C GLY A 37 6.09 -4.81 -19.43
N ASN A 38 5.10 -4.59 -18.56
CA ASN A 38 3.81 -5.28 -18.59
C ASN A 38 2.66 -4.29 -18.34
N GLU A 39 1.42 -4.80 -18.35
CA GLU A 39 0.19 -4.00 -18.17
C GLU A 39 -0.05 -3.55 -16.73
N ASN A 40 0.63 -4.13 -15.75
CA ASN A 40 0.57 -3.70 -14.35
C ASN A 40 1.45 -2.46 -14.12
N ARG A 41 1.16 -1.39 -14.89
CA ARG A 41 1.89 -0.13 -14.89
C ARG A 41 0.93 1.01 -15.24
N PHE A 42 0.89 2.01 -14.38
CA PHE A 42 -0.03 3.13 -14.43
C PHE A 42 0.73 4.46 -14.34
N SER A 43 0.23 5.49 -15.01
CA SER A 43 0.88 6.81 -15.05
C SER A 43 0.77 7.58 -13.73
N ASN A 44 -0.25 7.28 -12.91
CA ASN A 44 -0.45 7.88 -11.60
C ASN A 44 -1.11 6.89 -10.63
N VAL A 45 -1.11 7.23 -9.34
CA VAL A 45 -1.66 6.39 -8.28
C VAL A 45 -3.17 6.20 -8.42
N GLU A 46 -3.90 7.21 -8.90
CA GLU A 46 -5.35 7.21 -8.98
C GLU A 46 -5.84 6.19 -10.00
N THR A 47 -5.28 6.22 -11.20
CA THR A 47 -5.57 5.25 -12.27
C THR A 47 -5.26 3.83 -11.83
N CYS A 48 -4.14 3.60 -11.13
CA CYS A 48 -3.84 2.30 -10.55
C CYS A 48 -4.92 1.85 -9.55
N ARG A 49 -5.35 2.74 -8.63
CA ARG A 49 -6.36 2.39 -7.61
C ARG A 49 -7.70 2.08 -8.24
N ILE A 50 -8.18 2.93 -9.15
CA ILE A 50 -9.44 2.72 -9.86
C ILE A 50 -9.42 1.41 -10.65
N SER A 51 -8.28 1.06 -11.25
CA SER A 51 -8.15 -0.18 -12.04
C SER A 51 -8.00 -1.45 -11.19
N CYS A 52 -7.38 -1.38 -10.01
CA CYS A 52 -6.93 -2.58 -9.29
C CYS A 52 -7.49 -2.76 -7.89
N ILE A 53 -8.03 -1.73 -7.25
CA ILE A 53 -8.55 -1.79 -5.88
C ILE A 53 -10.07 -1.62 -5.94
N PRO A 54 -10.84 -2.71 -5.83
CA PRO A 54 -12.29 -2.61 -5.73
C PRO A 54 -12.71 -1.80 -4.50
N GLN A 55 -13.83 -1.09 -4.61
CA GLN A 55 -14.37 -0.21 -3.55
C GLN A 55 -14.76 -1.00 -2.28
N ASP A 56 -15.01 -2.29 -2.42
CA ASP A 56 -15.39 -3.25 -1.39
C ASP A 56 -14.24 -4.17 -0.92
N TYR A 57 -13.01 -3.93 -1.40
CA TYR A 57 -11.87 -4.83 -1.18
C TYR A 57 -10.96 -4.38 -0.02
N GLY A 58 -10.55 -5.34 0.81
CA GLY A 58 -9.54 -5.16 1.84
C GLY A 58 -10.09 -5.24 3.27
N TRP A 59 -10.53 -6.43 3.68
CA TRP A 59 -11.09 -6.62 5.02
C TRP A 59 -9.99 -6.59 6.09
N CYS A 60 -8.81 -7.17 5.81
CA CYS A 60 -7.64 -7.06 6.68
C CYS A 60 -6.36 -6.74 5.90
N ALA A 61 -5.36 -6.20 6.59
CA ALA A 61 -4.08 -5.83 6.04
C ALA A 61 -3.33 -7.04 5.50
N MET A 62 -2.54 -6.81 4.44
CA MET A 62 -1.71 -7.83 3.79
C MET A 62 -2.48 -9.08 3.33
N LYS A 63 -3.69 -8.90 2.77
CA LYS A 63 -4.58 -10.03 2.42
C LYS A 63 -4.93 -10.94 3.58
N GLY A 64 -4.92 -10.39 4.79
CA GLY A 64 -5.35 -11.11 5.97
C GLY A 64 -6.79 -11.57 5.80
N LYS A 65 -7.07 -12.81 6.21
CA LYS A 65 -8.43 -13.32 6.30
C LYS A 65 -9.05 -12.79 7.60
N ALA A 66 -10.26 -12.24 7.50
CA ALA A 66 -11.04 -11.89 8.68
C ALA A 66 -11.33 -13.14 9.53
N TYR A 67 -11.52 -12.96 10.84
CA TYR A 67 -11.96 -14.05 11.69
C TYR A 67 -13.39 -14.45 11.30
N GLU A 68 -13.59 -15.75 11.12
CA GLU A 68 -14.88 -16.36 10.85
C GLU A 68 -15.30 -17.19 12.07
N ASP A 69 -16.59 -17.21 12.35
CA ASP A 69 -17.17 -18.12 13.34
C ASP A 69 -17.27 -19.55 12.80
N ASN A 70 -17.85 -20.44 13.60
CA ASN A 70 -18.02 -21.85 13.24
C ASN A 70 -18.96 -22.07 12.04
N GLU A 71 -19.77 -21.08 11.69
CA GLU A 71 -20.67 -21.10 10.54
C GLU A 71 -20.03 -20.46 9.29
N SER A 72 -18.72 -20.15 9.36
CA SER A 72 -17.96 -19.45 8.31
C SER A 72 -18.45 -18.02 8.06
N SER A 73 -19.15 -17.42 9.03
CA SER A 73 -19.59 -16.03 8.97
C SER A 73 -18.53 -15.11 9.56
N THR A 74 -18.26 -13.98 8.91
CA THR A 74 -17.30 -12.98 9.40
C THR A 74 -17.79 -12.35 10.71
N VAL A 75 -16.95 -12.35 11.74
CA VAL A 75 -17.31 -11.80 13.06
C VAL A 75 -17.22 -10.27 13.07
N ILE A 76 -18.31 -9.63 13.51
CA ILE A 76 -18.44 -8.18 13.66
C ILE A 76 -18.12 -7.76 15.09
N CYS A 77 -17.11 -6.89 15.25
CA CYS A 77 -16.61 -6.43 16.55
C CYS A 77 -16.98 -4.98 16.89
N SER A 78 -17.63 -4.27 15.98
CA SER A 78 -18.20 -2.95 16.23
C SER A 78 -19.48 -2.80 15.44
N GLY A 79 -20.58 -2.54 16.14
CA GLY A 79 -21.93 -2.45 15.56
C GLY A 79 -22.99 -2.90 16.56
N GLN A 80 -24.25 -2.97 16.14
CA GLN A 80 -25.31 -3.48 16.99
C GLN A 80 -25.17 -4.99 17.17
N GLY A 81 -25.02 -5.46 18.41
CA GLY A 81 -24.83 -6.89 18.72
C GLY A 81 -23.42 -7.42 18.47
N SER A 82 -22.39 -6.56 18.52
CA SER A 82 -21.00 -6.96 18.29
C SER A 82 -20.37 -7.69 19.48
N GLU A 83 -19.53 -8.67 19.17
CA GLU A 83 -18.72 -9.44 20.13
C GLU A 83 -17.24 -9.00 20.09
N PRO A 84 -16.49 -9.10 21.20
CA PRO A 84 -15.06 -8.80 21.19
C PRO A 84 -14.29 -9.77 20.31
N CYS A 85 -13.20 -9.29 19.71
CA CYS A 85 -12.35 -10.16 18.90
C CYS A 85 -11.63 -11.23 19.75
N PRO A 86 -11.44 -12.43 19.19
CA PRO A 86 -10.69 -13.49 19.86
C PRO A 86 -9.20 -13.13 20.01
N GLU A 87 -8.47 -13.92 20.80
CA GLU A 87 -7.04 -13.73 21.02
C GLU A 87 -6.27 -13.67 19.67
N LYS A 88 -5.30 -12.74 19.56
CA LYS A 88 -4.50 -12.47 18.35
C LYS A 88 -5.27 -11.79 17.21
N TYR A 89 -6.50 -11.35 17.45
CA TYR A 89 -7.27 -10.52 16.54
C TYR A 89 -7.56 -9.16 17.17
N ILE A 90 -7.54 -8.12 16.33
CA ILE A 90 -7.91 -6.76 16.71
C ILE A 90 -9.14 -6.32 15.93
N CYS A 91 -9.96 -5.47 16.55
CA CYS A 91 -11.12 -4.90 15.88
C CYS A 91 -10.67 -3.79 14.91
N ARG A 92 -10.77 -4.06 13.62
CA ARG A 92 -10.53 -3.08 12.56
C ARG A 92 -11.85 -2.42 12.19
N HIS A 93 -11.97 -1.12 12.48
CA HIS A 93 -13.15 -0.34 12.12
C HIS A 93 -13.14 0.02 10.63
N LEU A 94 -14.21 -0.37 9.95
CA LEU A 94 -14.54 0.06 8.59
C LEU A 94 -15.53 1.24 8.66
N ALA A 95 -16.09 1.64 7.52
CA ALA A 95 -16.97 2.82 7.44
C ALA A 95 -18.21 2.75 8.35
N PHE A 96 -18.78 1.55 8.56
CA PHE A 96 -20.04 1.38 9.30
C PHE A 96 -19.99 0.32 10.40
N PHE A 97 -19.08 -0.64 10.30
CA PHE A 97 -18.93 -1.75 11.24
C PHE A 97 -17.45 -2.08 11.42
N GLY A 98 -17.12 -2.86 12.44
CA GLY A 98 -15.77 -3.37 12.64
C GLY A 98 -15.72 -4.88 12.44
N ILE A 99 -14.59 -5.38 11.96
CA ILE A 99 -14.33 -6.82 11.82
C ILE A 99 -13.04 -7.21 12.54
N CYS A 100 -12.95 -8.49 12.89
CA CYS A 100 -11.77 -9.01 13.55
C CYS A 100 -10.69 -9.40 12.54
N CYS A 101 -9.55 -8.72 12.60
CA CYS A 101 -8.40 -8.94 11.72
C CYS A 101 -7.17 -9.42 12.50
N PRO A 102 -6.27 -10.20 11.88
CA PRO A 102 -5.07 -10.67 12.55
C PRO A 102 -4.23 -9.50 13.08
N GLU A 103 -4.07 -9.43 14.40
CA GLU A 103 -3.43 -8.30 15.09
C GLU A 103 -2.02 -8.05 14.56
N LYS A 104 -1.25 -9.13 14.37
CA LYS A 104 0.14 -9.05 13.91
C LYS A 104 0.27 -8.33 12.57
N THR A 105 -0.59 -8.61 11.59
CA THR A 105 -0.49 -7.99 10.26
C THR A 105 -1.04 -6.57 10.28
N GLU A 106 -2.12 -6.31 11.02
CA GLU A 106 -2.67 -4.96 11.17
C GLU A 106 -1.68 -4.01 11.83
N VAL A 107 -1.08 -4.42 12.95
CA VAL A 107 -0.08 -3.60 13.67
C VAL A 107 1.17 -3.38 12.79
N MET A 108 1.64 -4.42 12.11
CA MET A 108 2.80 -4.31 11.22
C MET A 108 2.52 -3.37 10.04
N PHE A 109 1.33 -3.46 9.43
CA PHE A 109 0.93 -2.59 8.35
C PHE A 109 0.81 -1.14 8.81
N ALA A 110 0.11 -0.89 9.92
CA ALA A 110 -0.11 0.46 10.45
C ALA A 110 1.20 1.21 10.74
N ARG A 111 2.20 0.55 11.33
CA ARG A 111 3.52 1.17 11.63
C ARG A 111 4.36 1.45 10.38
N ASN A 112 4.16 0.69 9.30
CA ASN A 112 4.85 0.90 8.02
C ASN A 112 4.10 1.92 7.13
N PHE A 113 2.78 2.06 7.29
CA PHE A 113 1.97 2.92 6.44
C PHE A 113 2.07 4.41 6.82
N ASN A 114 2.40 4.72 8.08
CA ASN A 114 2.57 6.09 8.57
C ASN A 114 4.01 6.34 9.07
N PRO A 115 5.02 6.33 8.17
CA PRO A 115 6.41 6.55 8.58
C PRO A 115 6.65 8.00 8.99
N SER A 116 7.74 8.20 9.73
CA SER A 116 8.25 9.53 10.08
C SER A 116 9.75 9.62 9.81
N CYS A 117 10.21 10.83 9.48
CA CYS A 117 11.60 11.11 9.23
C CYS A 117 12.28 11.54 10.54
N ALA A 118 13.35 10.84 10.94
CA ALA A 118 14.15 11.23 12.09
C ALA A 118 14.84 12.59 11.87
N LYS A 119 15.20 12.88 10.61
CA LYS A 119 15.72 14.16 10.15
C LYS A 119 15.00 14.56 8.87
N GLY A 120 14.70 15.84 8.75
CA GLY A 120 14.11 16.38 7.53
C GLY A 120 12.61 16.17 7.41
N LYS A 121 12.09 16.27 6.18
CA LYS A 121 10.64 16.24 5.91
C LYS A 121 10.24 15.01 5.12
N LEU A 122 9.18 14.35 5.56
CA LEU A 122 8.57 13.22 4.84
C LEU A 122 8.10 13.68 3.46
N VAL A 123 8.53 12.98 2.42
CA VAL A 123 8.03 13.20 1.06
C VAL A 123 6.59 12.71 0.98
N LYS A 124 5.71 13.56 0.46
CA LYS A 124 4.30 13.26 0.27
C LYS A 124 3.93 13.31 -1.20
N LEU A 125 2.91 12.55 -1.59
CA LEU A 125 2.25 12.66 -2.89
C LEU A 125 0.86 13.27 -2.73
N ASP A 126 0.41 13.98 -3.75
CA ASP A 126 -1.00 14.36 -3.87
C ASP A 126 -1.80 13.16 -4.37
N ASN A 127 -2.89 12.86 -3.69
CA ASN A 127 -3.82 11.82 -4.05
C ASN A 127 -5.24 12.36 -3.92
N ALA A 128 -5.80 12.81 -5.04
CA ALA A 128 -7.14 13.41 -5.11
C ALA A 128 -7.33 14.56 -4.09
N GLY A 129 -6.32 15.44 -3.96
CA GLY A 129 -6.35 16.57 -3.02
C GLY A 129 -5.94 16.23 -1.58
N PHE A 130 -5.67 14.95 -1.28
CA PHE A 130 -5.12 14.53 0.00
C PHE A 130 -3.61 14.30 -0.09
N SER A 131 -2.86 14.94 0.81
CA SER A 131 -1.41 14.76 0.89
C SER A 131 -1.06 13.53 1.74
N VAL A 132 -0.68 12.44 1.08
CA VAL A 132 -0.36 11.14 1.71
C VAL A 132 1.14 10.83 1.60
N ALA A 133 1.66 9.98 2.48
CA ALA A 133 3.08 9.59 2.44
C ALA A 133 3.43 8.92 1.09
N LEU A 134 4.58 9.29 0.51
CA LEU A 134 5.11 8.60 -0.66
C LEU A 134 5.75 7.28 -0.20
N LEU A 135 4.97 6.20 -0.30
CA LEU A 135 5.41 4.85 0.03
C LEU A 135 5.74 4.07 -1.24
N GLY A 136 6.90 3.42 -1.27
CA GLY A 136 7.28 2.40 -2.26
C GLY A 136 7.38 1.02 -1.63
N LYS A 137 7.56 -0.03 -2.44
CA LYS A 137 7.77 -1.39 -1.90
C LYS A 137 9.18 -1.56 -1.34
N SER A 138 10.17 -1.05 -2.08
CA SER A 138 11.57 -1.12 -1.68
C SER A 138 12.37 0.06 -2.19
N CYS A 139 13.42 0.45 -1.46
CA CYS A 139 14.38 1.45 -1.94
C CYS A 139 15.06 1.06 -3.26
N SER A 140 15.15 -0.25 -3.53
CA SER A 140 15.65 -0.74 -4.81
C SER A 140 14.81 -0.26 -6.00
N ASP A 141 13.55 0.14 -5.79
CA ASP A 141 12.63 0.65 -6.82
C ASP A 141 12.92 2.08 -7.28
N LYS A 142 13.87 2.77 -6.64
CA LYS A 142 14.35 4.10 -7.07
C LYS A 142 13.22 5.10 -7.30
N PHE A 143 12.22 5.09 -6.42
CA PHE A 143 11.02 5.92 -6.53
C PHE A 143 11.13 7.29 -5.84
N CYS A 144 12.14 7.47 -5.00
CA CYS A 144 12.35 8.72 -4.28
C CYS A 144 12.74 9.86 -5.24
N PRO A 145 12.18 11.08 -5.06
CA PRO A 145 12.54 12.23 -5.87
C PRO A 145 14.00 12.66 -5.65
N LYS A 146 14.52 13.50 -6.55
CA LYS A 146 15.85 14.09 -6.40
C LYS A 146 15.98 14.82 -5.05
N ASN A 147 17.17 14.77 -4.45
CA ASN A 147 17.46 15.35 -3.14
C ASN A 147 16.57 14.81 -2.02
N SER A 148 16.21 13.52 -2.09
CA SER A 148 15.63 12.79 -0.97
C SER A 148 16.33 11.46 -0.80
N GLU A 149 16.40 10.99 0.44
CA GLU A 149 16.99 9.71 0.82
C GLU A 149 15.88 8.69 1.06
N CYS A 150 16.12 7.44 0.66
CA CYS A 150 15.19 6.35 0.84
C CYS A 150 15.48 5.56 2.12
N PHE A 151 14.43 5.26 2.88
CA PHE A 151 14.48 4.46 4.10
C PHE A 151 13.64 3.20 3.90
N GLN A 152 14.27 2.04 4.05
CA GLN A 152 13.61 0.73 3.94
C GLN A 152 13.01 0.34 5.29
N GLN A 153 11.73 -0.01 5.31
CA GLN A 153 11.06 -0.65 6.44
C GLN A 153 10.72 -2.11 6.08
N GLU A 154 9.95 -2.76 6.95
CA GLU A 154 9.59 -4.18 6.80
C GLU A 154 8.63 -4.43 5.62
N ILE A 155 7.63 -3.56 5.44
CA ILE A 155 6.60 -3.71 4.39
C ILE A 155 6.81 -2.71 3.26
N PHE A 156 7.13 -1.46 3.62
CA PHE A 156 7.27 -0.36 2.68
C PHE A 156 8.66 0.27 2.77
N ALA A 157 8.94 1.16 1.82
CA ALA A 157 10.02 2.11 1.88
C ALA A 157 9.42 3.52 1.75
N TYR A 158 10.10 4.52 2.30
CA TYR A 158 9.65 5.92 2.26
C TYR A 158 10.83 6.85 2.01
N CYS A 159 10.54 8.11 1.70
CA CYS A 159 11.57 9.09 1.36
C CYS A 159 11.53 10.28 2.31
N CYS A 160 12.72 10.79 2.68
CA CYS A 160 12.88 12.02 3.46
C CYS A 160 13.78 13.00 2.69
N HIS A 161 13.40 14.28 2.68
CA HIS A 161 14.28 15.38 2.26
C HIS A 161 15.25 15.75 3.37
#